data_AF-A0AAD8PVH8-F1
#
_entry.id   AF-A0AAD8PVH8-F1
#
_cell.length_a   1.000
_cell.length_b   1.000
_cell.length_c   1.000
_cell.angle_alpha   90.00
_cell.angle_beta   90.00
_cell.angle_gamma   90.00
#
_symmetry.space_group_name_H-M   'P 1'
#
loop_
_entity.id
_entity.type
_entity.pdbx_description
1 polymer ?
#
loop_
_entity_poly.entity_id
_entity_poly.type
_entity_poly.pdbx_seq_one_letter_code
_entity_poly.pdbx_strand_id
1 'polypeptide(L)'
;MKTLVMHYFHLVILLLAQDFVLSRCQNQVKKSINSVGAEYDYVVVGGGTSGLVVANRLSQNTNKTVLVIEYGDFVNTMNVTVPYFTTLDQSANLYNITSIPQAHLKNRTSRLRIGATVGGSSTVNGMAWDHGSVADYDAWEALGNPGWGWDTFLKYVRKSSAFLPPSQEYVDRYNYQWTPEAYGEGPVRIGFPSWQWPEAAIQAQAWVEHLKVPVLKDGADGDNVGISWLPQNSGGECATRSTSETAYFRPVSGRQNLHLIVRHYGAAVKFEGNKTVGIDIRSRDNSSETKFVRSENIVLAAGAVNTPRILQLSGIGAEKLLSSLDIDMVVDLPGVGANFHDHPAIFMVYDFTNDTALNPNLMSNETFYNRSWAEYQTNRTGPHTHAWGNKAVFTSLQDLDPANYQSIAEAVSKQEPLQHLPQVYAENPALVKGYLQQRNVLREHFLNPKAGIVEFAFGGSETVPVALQKPLSRGTISINSTNPDPSIAPLIDFNTISNPVDTLLLIRAVAKARAFMSSPSIQPLGAVELVPGPGVSSDAQIEAVMKESWLASSLDHPAGTAAMMPREWGGVVDSNLKVYGVEGLWAVDASIMPILPAAHTQATVYAVAEHAADIIRGYEQ
;
A
#
# COMPACT_ATOMS: atom_id res chain seq x y z
N MET A 1 -23.12 52.40 -1.36
CA MET A 1 -22.42 52.40 -0.04
C MET A 1 -22.91 51.32 0.93
N LYS A 2 -24.22 51.08 1.12
CA LYS A 2 -24.70 50.02 2.04
C LYS A 2 -24.29 48.58 1.64
N THR A 3 -24.12 48.29 0.36
CA THR A 3 -23.72 46.95 -0.16
C THR A 3 -22.22 46.64 -0.01
N LEU A 4 -21.36 47.67 -0.04
CA LEU A 4 -19.91 47.53 0.08
C LEU A 4 -19.48 47.26 1.54
N VAL A 5 -20.18 47.88 2.50
CA VAL A 5 -19.94 47.69 3.94
C VAL A 5 -20.35 46.28 4.41
N MET A 6 -21.37 45.70 3.78
CA MET A 6 -21.84 44.34 4.10
C MET A 6 -20.89 43.24 3.58
N HIS A 7 -20.26 43.45 2.41
CA HIS A 7 -19.22 42.56 1.88
C HIS A 7 -17.93 42.62 2.71
N TYR A 8 -17.52 43.82 3.17
CA TYR A 8 -16.36 43.96 4.05
C TYR A 8 -16.59 43.30 5.42
N PHE A 9 -17.79 43.40 5.99
CA PHE A 9 -18.12 42.71 7.24
C PHE A 9 -18.12 41.18 7.09
N HIS A 10 -18.62 40.64 5.98
CA HIS A 10 -18.54 39.19 5.69
C HIS A 10 -17.10 38.70 5.50
N LEU A 11 -16.26 39.47 4.78
CA LEU A 11 -14.86 39.10 4.54
C LEU A 11 -14.03 39.13 5.84
N VAL A 12 -14.28 40.11 6.72
CA VAL A 12 -13.60 40.23 8.02
C VAL A 12 -14.06 39.13 8.99
N ILE A 13 -15.35 38.73 8.97
CA ILE A 13 -15.84 37.59 9.75
C ILE A 13 -15.24 36.26 9.24
N LEU A 14 -15.08 36.09 7.92
CA LEU A 14 -14.42 34.92 7.32
C LEU A 14 -12.92 34.85 7.65
N LEU A 15 -12.21 35.99 7.64
CA LEU A 15 -10.81 36.09 8.03
C LEU A 15 -10.61 35.84 9.53
N LEU A 16 -11.47 36.41 10.39
CA LEU A 16 -11.44 36.16 11.84
C LEU A 16 -11.85 34.72 12.18
N ALA A 17 -12.77 34.10 11.43
CA ALA A 17 -13.12 32.69 11.58
C ALA A 17 -11.99 31.77 11.10
N GLN A 18 -11.27 32.11 10.03
CA GLN A 18 -10.08 31.39 9.58
C GLN A 18 -8.95 31.49 10.62
N ASP A 19 -8.69 32.67 11.19
CA ASP A 19 -7.67 32.83 12.24
C ASP A 19 -8.05 32.13 13.55
N PHE A 20 -9.33 32.10 13.93
CA PHE A 20 -9.80 31.33 15.10
C PHE A 20 -9.75 29.81 14.89
N VAL A 21 -10.04 29.33 13.67
CA VAL A 21 -9.95 27.91 13.30
C VAL A 21 -8.48 27.49 13.20
N LEU A 22 -7.60 28.31 12.62
CA LEU A 22 -6.15 28.08 12.56
C LEU A 22 -5.51 28.08 13.95
N SER A 23 -5.92 28.98 14.85
CA SER A 23 -5.48 29.00 16.25
C SER A 23 -5.93 27.77 17.05
N ARG A 24 -7.15 27.26 16.82
CA ARG A 24 -7.63 26.02 17.46
C ARG A 24 -6.99 24.74 16.89
N CYS A 25 -6.66 24.73 15.60
CA CYS A 25 -5.94 23.61 14.96
C CYS A 25 -4.53 23.41 15.54
N GLN A 26 -3.87 24.48 16.00
CA GLN A 26 -2.51 24.40 16.55
C GLN A 26 -2.42 23.68 17.90
N ASN A 27 -3.49 23.62 18.70
CA ASN A 27 -3.44 22.99 20.02
C ASN A 27 -3.48 21.46 19.98
N GLN A 28 -4.02 20.85 18.92
CA GLN A 28 -4.19 19.39 18.83
C GLN A 28 -2.97 18.68 18.22
N VAL A 29 -2.21 19.39 17.38
CA VAL A 29 -0.90 18.94 16.88
C VAL A 29 0.18 19.29 17.89
N LYS A 30 0.78 18.27 18.49
CA LYS A 30 1.83 18.37 19.50
C LYS A 30 3.20 18.28 18.82
N LYS A 31 4.10 19.21 19.16
CA LYS A 31 5.50 19.22 18.67
C LYS A 31 6.52 18.93 19.76
N SER A 32 6.09 18.95 21.03
CA SER A 32 6.94 18.64 22.18
C SER A 32 6.29 17.54 23.00
N ILE A 33 7.10 16.60 23.45
CA ILE A 33 6.70 15.48 24.30
C ILE A 33 6.00 15.92 25.59
N ASN A 34 6.35 17.11 26.10
CA ASN A 34 5.75 17.70 27.31
C ASN A 34 4.30 18.18 27.10
N SER A 35 3.89 18.40 25.85
CA SER A 35 2.53 18.85 25.51
C SER A 35 1.51 17.70 25.35
N VAL A 36 1.98 16.45 25.45
CA VAL A 36 1.14 15.24 25.44
C VAL A 36 0.68 14.95 26.88
N GLY A 37 -0.58 14.55 27.08
CA GLY A 37 -1.07 14.09 28.38
C GLY A 37 -0.31 12.87 28.93
N ALA A 38 -0.47 12.57 30.22
CA ALA A 38 0.12 11.37 30.82
C ALA A 38 -0.67 10.09 30.50
N GLU A 39 -1.94 10.22 30.12
CA GLU A 39 -2.88 9.12 29.91
C GLU A 39 -3.86 9.42 28.79
N TYR A 40 -4.25 8.38 28.04
CA TYR A 40 -5.25 8.42 26.99
C TYR A 40 -6.09 7.14 26.99
N ASP A 41 -7.36 7.24 26.59
CA ASP A 41 -8.20 6.06 26.39
C ASP A 41 -7.66 5.17 25.27
N TYR A 42 -7.18 5.78 24.19
CA TYR A 42 -6.56 5.10 23.06
C TYR A 42 -5.24 5.76 22.64
N VAL A 43 -4.25 4.94 22.32
CA VAL A 43 -3.03 5.37 21.63
C VAL A 43 -2.92 4.66 20.28
N VAL A 44 -2.78 5.42 19.21
CA VAL A 44 -2.54 4.94 17.84
C VAL A 44 -1.10 5.21 17.46
N VAL A 45 -0.33 4.16 17.17
CA VAL A 45 1.09 4.25 16.84
C VAL A 45 1.26 4.19 15.33
N GLY A 46 1.60 5.32 14.73
CA GLY A 46 1.65 5.54 13.28
C GLY A 46 0.48 6.43 12.83
N GLY A 47 0.78 7.65 12.38
CA GLY A 47 -0.15 8.56 11.72
C GLY A 47 -0.21 8.32 10.21
N GLY A 48 -0.18 7.05 9.80
CA GLY A 48 -0.21 6.62 8.40
C GLY A 48 -1.63 6.43 7.84
N THR A 49 -1.72 5.74 6.71
CA THR A 49 -2.96 5.46 5.97
C THR A 49 -4.08 4.93 6.88
N SER A 50 -3.82 3.87 7.65
CA SER A 50 -4.80 3.27 8.55
C SER A 50 -4.91 3.99 9.89
N GLY A 51 -3.80 4.43 10.47
CA GLY A 51 -3.79 5.04 11.79
C GLY A 51 -4.64 6.30 11.90
N LEU A 52 -4.60 7.18 10.89
CA LEU A 52 -5.44 8.39 10.88
C LEU A 52 -6.93 8.08 10.67
N VAL A 53 -7.27 7.00 9.97
CA VAL A 53 -8.65 6.53 9.83
C VAL A 53 -9.16 6.08 11.20
N VAL A 54 -8.45 5.17 11.87
CA VAL A 54 -8.82 4.65 13.18
C VAL A 54 -8.93 5.80 14.20
N ALA A 55 -7.94 6.70 14.24
CA ALA A 55 -7.97 7.83 15.15
C ALA A 55 -9.14 8.80 14.89
N ASN A 56 -9.48 9.05 13.62
CA ASN A 56 -10.69 9.81 13.28
C ASN A 56 -11.94 9.12 13.82
N ARG A 57 -12.10 7.82 13.56
CA ARG A 57 -13.31 7.11 13.95
C ARG A 57 -13.44 6.97 15.47
N LEU A 58 -12.37 6.65 16.19
CA LEU A 58 -12.38 6.57 17.65
C LEU A 58 -12.71 7.92 18.31
N SER A 59 -12.12 9.01 17.81
CA SER A 59 -12.34 10.36 18.37
C SER A 59 -13.75 10.92 18.09
N GLN A 60 -14.59 10.25 17.31
CA GLN A 60 -16.01 10.63 17.19
C GLN A 60 -16.75 10.49 18.54
N ASN A 61 -16.29 9.57 19.41
CA ASN A 61 -16.77 9.54 20.78
C ASN A 61 -16.05 10.61 21.60
N THR A 62 -16.74 11.72 21.86
CA THR A 62 -16.16 12.88 22.59
C THR A 62 -15.79 12.58 24.04
N ASN A 63 -16.24 11.45 24.59
CA ASN A 63 -15.88 10.99 25.94
C ASN A 63 -14.58 10.17 25.98
N LYS A 64 -13.97 9.93 24.81
CA LYS A 64 -12.73 9.15 24.66
C LYS A 64 -11.62 10.01 24.09
N THR A 65 -10.45 9.96 24.72
CA THR A 65 -9.24 10.65 24.29
C THR A 65 -8.37 9.75 23.41
N VAL A 66 -7.85 10.31 22.32
CA VAL A 66 -7.04 9.58 21.34
C VAL A 66 -5.73 10.34 21.13
N LEU A 67 -4.61 9.63 21.27
CA LEU A 67 -3.28 10.12 20.88
C LEU A 67 -2.79 9.36 19.65
N VAL A 68 -2.43 10.07 18.59
CA VAL A 68 -1.68 9.53 17.45
C VAL A 68 -0.21 9.91 17.60
N ILE A 69 0.68 8.94 17.43
CA ILE A 69 2.13 9.13 17.46
C ILE A 69 2.69 8.92 16.05
N GLU A 70 3.27 9.95 15.45
CA GLU A 70 3.82 9.88 14.09
C GLU A 70 5.30 10.28 14.04
N TYR A 71 6.12 9.40 13.47
CA TYR A 71 7.56 9.61 13.34
C TYR A 71 7.89 10.77 12.39
N GLY A 72 7.10 10.91 11.34
CA GLY A 72 7.19 11.95 10.33
C GLY A 72 6.69 13.32 10.80
N ASP A 73 6.82 14.29 9.90
CA ASP A 73 6.18 15.60 10.00
C ASP A 73 5.14 15.76 8.87
N PHE A 74 4.35 16.83 8.91
CA PHE A 74 3.46 17.18 7.80
C PHE A 74 4.26 17.52 6.55
N VAL A 75 3.81 17.02 5.40
CA VAL A 75 4.34 17.41 4.09
C VAL A 75 3.21 17.94 3.23
N ASN A 76 3.28 19.22 2.90
CA ASN A 76 2.30 19.90 2.04
C ASN A 76 3.01 20.69 0.94
N THR A 77 3.84 20.00 0.17
CA THR A 77 4.56 20.58 -0.96
C THR A 77 3.88 20.22 -2.28
N MET A 78 4.21 20.98 -3.32
CA MET A 78 3.73 20.71 -4.68
C MET A 78 4.15 19.30 -5.14
N ASN A 79 5.38 18.89 -4.82
CA ASN A 79 5.93 17.56 -5.14
C ASN A 79 5.13 16.39 -4.59
N VAL A 80 4.33 16.63 -3.54
CA VAL A 80 3.45 15.63 -2.93
C VAL A 80 2.01 15.78 -3.42
N THR A 81 1.53 17.02 -3.56
CA THR A 81 0.10 17.29 -3.79
C THR A 81 -0.32 17.21 -5.25
N VAL A 82 0.59 17.48 -6.19
CA VAL A 82 0.31 17.44 -7.64
C VAL A 82 0.56 16.03 -8.19
N PRO A 83 -0.41 15.39 -8.85
CA PRO A 83 -0.30 14.01 -9.31
C PRO A 83 0.92 13.69 -10.18
N TYR A 84 1.29 14.57 -11.11
CA TYR A 84 2.44 14.32 -11.98
C TYR A 84 3.77 14.17 -11.21
N PHE A 85 3.99 14.94 -10.13
CA PHE A 85 5.24 14.89 -9.38
C PHE A 85 5.43 13.63 -8.53
N THR A 86 4.42 12.77 -8.49
CA THR A 86 4.56 11.44 -7.88
C THR A 86 5.49 10.52 -8.67
N THR A 87 5.78 10.87 -9.93
CA THR A 87 6.78 10.19 -10.78
C THR A 87 8.22 10.62 -10.48
N LEU A 88 8.40 11.68 -9.67
CA LEU A 88 9.71 12.21 -9.29
C LEU A 88 10.18 11.64 -7.94
N ASP A 89 11.44 11.93 -7.59
CA ASP A 89 12.04 11.47 -6.35
C ASP A 89 11.31 11.99 -5.10
N GLN A 90 10.90 11.06 -4.24
CA GLN A 90 10.22 11.31 -2.97
C GLN A 90 11.11 11.00 -1.75
N SER A 91 12.40 10.71 -1.93
CA SER A 91 13.31 10.21 -0.89
C SER A 91 13.33 11.05 0.40
N ALA A 92 13.13 12.36 0.31
CA ALA A 92 13.05 13.26 1.47
C ALA A 92 11.89 12.95 2.44
N ASN A 93 10.86 12.24 1.96
CA ASN A 93 9.64 11.91 2.70
C ASN A 93 9.56 10.43 3.09
N LEU A 94 10.63 9.65 2.86
CA LEU A 94 10.67 8.20 3.08
C LEU A 94 11.56 7.83 4.26
N TYR A 95 11.31 6.68 4.86
CA TYR A 95 12.32 6.01 5.68
C TYR A 95 13.50 5.56 4.81
N ASN A 96 14.71 5.64 5.35
CA ASN A 96 15.89 5.11 4.67
C ASN A 96 16.02 3.60 4.94
N ILE A 97 15.36 2.78 4.11
CA ILE A 97 15.27 1.34 4.29
C ILE A 97 15.94 0.60 3.15
N THR A 98 16.77 -0.38 3.50
CA THR A 98 17.39 -1.31 2.57
C THR A 98 17.40 -2.71 3.19
N SER A 99 17.10 -3.72 2.37
CA SER A 99 17.09 -5.12 2.78
C SER A 99 18.49 -5.63 3.12
N ILE A 100 18.54 -6.77 3.80
CA ILE A 100 19.75 -7.60 3.78
C ILE A 100 20.03 -8.09 2.35
N PRO A 101 21.26 -8.55 2.04
CA PRO A 101 21.56 -9.20 0.77
C PRO A 101 20.58 -10.35 0.48
N GLN A 102 19.97 -10.33 -0.71
CA GLN A 102 18.96 -11.29 -1.11
C GLN A 102 19.63 -12.50 -1.77
N ALA A 103 19.57 -13.66 -1.09
CA ALA A 103 20.29 -14.88 -1.49
C ALA A 103 19.96 -15.34 -2.92
N HIS A 104 18.70 -15.19 -3.32
CA HIS A 104 18.21 -15.59 -4.64
C HIS A 104 18.42 -14.54 -5.73
N LEU A 105 18.91 -13.34 -5.38
CA LEU A 105 19.18 -12.22 -6.29
C LEU A 105 20.65 -11.81 -6.27
N LYS A 106 21.55 -12.80 -6.25
CA LYS A 106 23.00 -12.59 -6.31
C LYS A 106 23.52 -11.65 -5.20
N ASN A 107 22.92 -11.72 -4.01
CA ASN A 107 23.25 -10.89 -2.85
C ASN A 107 23.06 -9.39 -3.09
N ARG A 108 22.29 -8.99 -4.10
CA ARG A 108 21.82 -7.60 -4.20
C ARG A 108 20.96 -7.25 -3.00
N THR A 109 21.01 -6.01 -2.58
CA THR A 109 20.03 -5.45 -1.65
C THR A 109 18.87 -4.84 -2.42
N SER A 110 17.72 -4.72 -1.76
CA SER A 110 16.51 -4.10 -2.30
C SER A 110 16.09 -2.93 -1.42
N ARG A 111 15.70 -1.82 -2.04
CA ARG A 111 15.11 -0.69 -1.33
C ARG A 111 13.62 -0.94 -1.13
N LEU A 112 13.07 -0.36 -0.07
CA LEU A 112 11.63 -0.34 0.21
C LEU A 112 11.23 1.08 0.56
N ARG A 113 10.26 1.64 -0.16
CA ARG A 113 9.86 3.05 -0.06
C ARG A 113 8.61 3.14 0.82
N ILE A 114 8.81 3.56 2.06
CA ILE A 114 7.73 3.73 3.06
C ILE A 114 7.69 5.18 3.51
N GLY A 115 6.50 5.79 3.52
CA GLY A 115 6.33 7.19 3.92
C GLY A 115 6.63 7.43 5.40
N ALA A 116 7.48 8.43 5.67
CA ALA A 116 7.84 8.92 6.99
C ALA A 116 7.26 10.34 7.21
N THR A 117 5.94 10.46 7.07
CA THR A 117 5.18 11.72 7.11
C THR A 117 3.78 11.47 7.68
N VAL A 118 3.12 12.52 8.15
CA VAL A 118 1.69 12.45 8.47
C VAL A 118 0.91 12.06 7.20
N GLY A 119 0.10 11.03 7.31
CA GLY A 119 -0.57 10.33 6.21
C GLY A 119 0.20 9.11 5.68
N GLY A 120 1.45 8.91 6.11
CA GLY A 120 2.29 7.77 5.79
C GLY A 120 2.46 7.57 4.29
N SER A 121 2.44 6.31 3.84
CA SER A 121 2.61 5.97 2.43
C SER A 121 1.50 6.53 1.51
N SER A 122 0.30 6.85 2.03
CA SER A 122 -0.74 7.51 1.19
C SER A 122 -0.33 8.91 0.69
N THR A 123 0.65 9.53 1.36
CA THR A 123 1.21 10.85 1.00
C THR A 123 2.27 10.75 -0.11
N VAL A 124 2.88 9.57 -0.31
CA VAL A 124 4.03 9.38 -1.22
C VAL A 124 3.82 8.30 -2.28
N ASN A 125 2.69 7.59 -2.28
CA ASN A 125 2.42 6.50 -3.22
C ASN A 125 2.23 6.97 -4.68
N GLY A 126 2.19 6.02 -5.62
CA GLY A 126 1.92 6.26 -7.05
C GLY A 126 0.46 6.58 -7.41
N MET A 127 -0.41 6.73 -6.41
CA MET A 127 -1.82 7.14 -6.51
C MET A 127 -2.82 6.15 -7.10
N ALA A 128 -2.38 5.06 -7.71
CA ALA A 128 -3.21 3.98 -8.24
C ALA A 128 -4.29 3.49 -7.25
N TRP A 129 -5.55 3.53 -7.67
CA TRP A 129 -6.69 3.10 -6.86
C TRP A 129 -7.47 2.00 -7.57
N ASP A 130 -7.26 0.77 -7.12
CA ASP A 130 -7.84 -0.47 -7.63
C ASP A 130 -8.18 -1.42 -6.47
N HIS A 131 -8.97 -2.45 -6.77
CA HIS A 131 -9.36 -3.49 -5.84
C HIS A 131 -8.90 -4.85 -6.36
N GLY A 132 -8.72 -5.80 -5.44
CA GLY A 132 -8.63 -7.21 -5.83
C GLY A 132 -9.98 -7.74 -6.34
N SER A 133 -9.96 -8.94 -6.87
CA SER A 133 -11.16 -9.74 -7.17
C SER A 133 -11.87 -10.23 -5.91
N VAL A 134 -13.10 -10.72 -6.04
CA VAL A 134 -13.83 -11.42 -4.96
C VAL A 134 -12.96 -12.51 -4.32
N ALA A 135 -12.26 -13.29 -5.15
CA ALA A 135 -11.42 -14.39 -4.70
C ALA A 135 -10.26 -13.95 -3.79
N ASP A 136 -9.80 -12.71 -3.91
CA ASP A 136 -8.69 -12.17 -3.11
C ASP A 136 -9.07 -11.93 -1.66
N TYR A 137 -10.29 -11.44 -1.43
CA TYR A 137 -10.76 -11.10 -0.09
C TYR A 137 -11.44 -12.30 0.57
N ASP A 138 -12.20 -13.11 -0.19
CA ASP A 138 -12.75 -14.38 0.32
C ASP A 138 -11.65 -15.36 0.75
N ALA A 139 -10.47 -15.25 0.13
CA ALA A 139 -9.28 -15.97 0.58
C ALA A 139 -8.87 -15.64 2.01
N TRP A 140 -9.10 -14.41 2.50
CA TRP A 140 -8.81 -14.07 3.88
C TRP A 140 -9.76 -14.79 4.84
N GLU A 141 -11.03 -14.98 4.48
CA GLU A 141 -11.97 -15.80 5.26
C GLU A 141 -11.60 -17.27 5.23
N ALA A 142 -11.23 -17.79 4.06
CA ALA A 142 -10.75 -19.16 3.91
C ALA A 142 -9.49 -19.44 4.75
N LEU A 143 -8.73 -18.39 5.08
CA LEU A 143 -7.59 -18.44 6.00
C LEU A 143 -7.97 -18.27 7.49
N GLY A 144 -9.25 -18.48 7.83
CA GLY A 144 -9.73 -18.57 9.20
C GLY A 144 -10.22 -17.24 9.79
N ASN A 145 -10.57 -16.27 8.94
CA ASN A 145 -10.93 -14.91 9.37
C ASN A 145 -12.36 -14.55 8.93
N PRO A 146 -13.39 -15.10 9.59
CA PRO A 146 -14.78 -14.80 9.24
C PRO A 146 -15.05 -13.29 9.31
N GLY A 147 -15.81 -12.76 8.36
CA GLY A 147 -16.13 -11.34 8.27
C GLY A 147 -15.14 -10.54 7.43
N TRP A 148 -14.08 -11.16 6.89
CA TRP A 148 -13.06 -10.48 6.08
C TRP A 148 -13.14 -10.77 4.57
N GLY A 149 -14.31 -11.23 4.10
CA GLY A 149 -14.59 -11.52 2.69
C GLY A 149 -14.90 -10.28 1.85
N TRP A 150 -15.19 -10.51 0.56
CA TRP A 150 -15.45 -9.46 -0.42
C TRP A 150 -16.57 -8.49 0.00
N ASP A 151 -17.69 -9.00 0.51
CA ASP A 151 -18.84 -8.16 0.86
C ASP A 151 -18.49 -7.16 1.95
N THR A 152 -17.72 -7.60 2.95
CA THR A 152 -17.22 -6.71 4.01
C THR A 152 -16.20 -5.72 3.46
N PHE A 153 -15.25 -6.18 2.64
CA PHE A 153 -14.30 -5.30 1.96
C PHE A 153 -15.03 -4.21 1.17
N LEU A 154 -16.01 -4.58 0.33
CA LEU A 154 -16.77 -3.66 -0.51
C LEU A 154 -17.56 -2.64 0.33
N LYS A 155 -18.19 -3.08 1.42
CA LYS A 155 -18.84 -2.17 2.39
C LYS A 155 -17.87 -1.12 2.90
N TYR A 156 -16.68 -1.53 3.34
CA TYR A 156 -15.73 -0.64 3.98
C TYR A 156 -14.92 0.21 3.01
N VAL A 157 -14.62 -0.27 1.80
CA VAL A 157 -14.00 0.55 0.76
C VAL A 157 -14.95 1.66 0.30
N ARG A 158 -16.26 1.37 0.18
CA ARG A 158 -17.30 2.38 -0.07
C ARG A 158 -17.42 3.40 1.08
N LYS A 159 -17.33 2.96 2.33
CA LYS A 159 -17.30 3.86 3.51
C LYS A 159 -16.07 4.79 3.48
N SER A 160 -14.97 4.31 2.91
CA SER A 160 -13.69 5.03 2.91
C SER A 160 -13.50 5.99 1.72
N SER A 161 -14.17 5.75 0.60
CA SER A 161 -13.87 6.42 -0.67
C SER A 161 -15.11 6.92 -1.41
N ALA A 162 -14.93 8.01 -2.15
CA ALA A 162 -15.92 8.58 -3.06
C ALA A 162 -15.32 8.79 -4.45
N PHE A 163 -16.02 8.31 -5.47
CA PHE A 163 -15.63 8.49 -6.86
C PHE A 163 -16.16 9.80 -7.42
N LEU A 164 -15.26 10.67 -7.85
CA LEU A 164 -15.50 11.99 -8.39
C LEU A 164 -14.94 12.03 -9.81
N PRO A 165 -15.76 11.70 -10.83
CA PRO A 165 -15.30 11.68 -12.22
C PRO A 165 -14.84 13.07 -12.67
N PRO A 166 -13.95 13.16 -13.68
CA PRO A 166 -13.63 14.42 -14.32
C PRO A 166 -14.87 14.96 -15.07
N SER A 167 -14.77 16.16 -15.64
CA SER A 167 -15.86 16.71 -16.46
C SER A 167 -16.25 15.78 -17.61
N GLN A 168 -17.50 15.88 -18.06
CA GLN A 168 -18.04 15.02 -19.14
C GLN A 168 -17.19 15.08 -20.41
N GLU A 169 -16.59 16.24 -20.71
CA GLU A 169 -15.65 16.40 -21.83
C GLU A 169 -14.51 15.36 -21.81
N TYR A 170 -13.92 15.10 -20.63
CA TYR A 170 -12.82 14.14 -20.50
C TYR A 170 -13.33 12.70 -20.46
N VAL A 171 -14.50 12.47 -19.87
CA VAL A 171 -15.16 11.16 -19.91
C VAL A 171 -15.40 10.74 -21.35
N ASP A 172 -15.97 11.63 -22.18
CA ASP A 172 -16.24 11.36 -23.58
C ASP A 172 -14.95 11.24 -24.39
N ARG A 173 -13.97 12.13 -24.16
CA ARG A 173 -12.69 12.14 -24.89
C ARG A 173 -11.90 10.85 -24.71
N TYR A 174 -11.82 10.34 -23.49
CA TYR A 174 -11.01 9.16 -23.18
C TYR A 174 -11.83 7.89 -23.09
N ASN A 175 -13.17 7.96 -23.19
CA ASN A 175 -14.07 6.85 -22.95
C ASN A 175 -13.81 6.21 -21.57
N TYR A 176 -13.79 7.05 -20.53
CA TYR A 176 -13.68 6.56 -19.16
C TYR A 176 -14.92 5.73 -18.80
N GLN A 177 -14.67 4.59 -18.15
CA GLN A 177 -15.69 3.68 -17.67
C GLN A 177 -15.37 3.35 -16.21
N TRP A 178 -16.42 3.23 -15.42
CA TRP A 178 -16.35 2.80 -14.02
C TRP A 178 -17.69 2.21 -13.60
N THR A 179 -17.70 1.49 -12.49
CA THR A 179 -18.90 0.97 -11.84
C THR A 179 -19.16 1.84 -10.60
N PRO A 180 -20.19 2.72 -10.61
CA PRO A 180 -20.50 3.60 -9.47
C PRO A 180 -20.63 2.84 -8.16
N GLU A 181 -21.19 1.64 -8.21
CA GLU A 181 -21.36 0.76 -7.07
C GLU A 181 -20.02 0.24 -6.51
N ALA A 182 -18.89 0.33 -7.20
CA ALA A 182 -17.60 -0.02 -6.59
C ALA A 182 -17.16 1.01 -5.52
N TYR A 183 -17.80 2.19 -5.48
CA TYR A 183 -17.43 3.33 -4.64
C TYR A 183 -18.61 3.82 -3.80
N GLY A 184 -18.33 4.64 -2.78
CA GLY A 184 -19.36 5.19 -1.91
C GLY A 184 -19.27 6.71 -1.76
N GLU A 185 -19.51 7.18 -0.55
CA GLU A 185 -19.51 8.62 -0.20
C GLU A 185 -18.42 8.92 0.86
N GLY A 186 -17.39 8.08 0.91
CA GLY A 186 -16.32 8.21 1.89
C GLY A 186 -15.39 9.40 1.64
N PRO A 187 -14.50 9.72 2.60
CA PRO A 187 -13.73 10.96 2.57
C PRO A 187 -12.55 10.96 1.59
N VAL A 188 -12.04 9.80 1.15
CA VAL A 188 -10.95 9.74 0.16
C VAL A 188 -11.51 9.99 -1.23
N ARG A 189 -10.93 10.94 -1.96
CA ARG A 189 -11.43 11.39 -3.26
C ARG A 189 -10.73 10.66 -4.40
N ILE A 190 -11.48 9.83 -5.11
CA ILE A 190 -11.00 8.98 -6.20
C ILE A 190 -11.51 9.54 -7.52
N GLY A 191 -10.73 9.46 -8.59
CA GLY A 191 -11.21 9.85 -9.91
C GLY A 191 -10.18 9.60 -11.00
N PHE A 192 -10.56 9.90 -12.23
CA PHE A 192 -9.65 9.89 -13.37
C PHE A 192 -9.06 11.28 -13.62
N PRO A 193 -7.83 11.36 -14.16
CA PRO A 193 -7.26 12.65 -14.53
C PRO A 193 -7.94 13.23 -15.77
N SER A 194 -7.80 14.54 -15.93
CA SER A 194 -8.24 15.27 -17.12
C SER A 194 -7.33 15.07 -18.35
N TRP A 195 -6.35 14.19 -18.26
CA TRP A 195 -5.35 13.96 -19.29
C TRP A 195 -5.00 12.48 -19.42
N GLN A 196 -4.89 11.99 -20.65
CA GLN A 196 -4.28 10.71 -21.00
C GLN A 196 -3.32 10.93 -22.16
N TRP A 197 -2.21 10.21 -22.16
CA TRP A 197 -1.28 10.20 -23.27
C TRP A 197 -1.85 9.38 -24.44
N PRO A 198 -1.79 9.86 -25.70
CA PRO A 198 -2.28 9.13 -26.87
C PRO A 198 -1.75 7.70 -27.00
N GLU A 199 -0.47 7.48 -26.69
CA GLU A 199 0.14 6.15 -26.67
C GLU A 199 -0.57 5.17 -25.75
N ALA A 200 -1.21 5.62 -24.66
CA ALA A 200 -1.97 4.75 -23.77
C ALA A 200 -3.16 4.08 -24.48
N ALA A 201 -3.79 4.77 -25.44
CA ALA A 201 -4.88 4.21 -26.24
C ALA A 201 -4.36 3.18 -27.25
N ILE A 202 -3.21 3.44 -27.88
CA ILE A 202 -2.54 2.50 -28.79
C ILE A 202 -2.12 1.23 -28.03
N GLN A 203 -1.55 1.42 -26.84
CA GLN A 203 -1.21 0.34 -25.92
C GLN A 203 -2.46 -0.47 -25.50
N ALA A 204 -3.56 0.18 -25.14
CA ALA A 204 -4.80 -0.51 -24.82
C ALA A 204 -5.35 -1.32 -26.01
N GLN A 205 -5.27 -0.78 -27.23
CA GLN A 205 -5.69 -1.46 -28.44
C GLN A 205 -4.90 -2.76 -28.67
N ALA A 206 -3.59 -2.77 -28.42
CA ALA A 206 -2.76 -3.97 -28.51
C ALA A 206 -3.27 -5.11 -27.59
N TRP A 207 -3.58 -4.77 -26.34
CA TRP A 207 -4.13 -5.72 -25.37
C TRP A 207 -5.48 -6.29 -25.84
N VAL A 208 -6.38 -5.43 -26.32
CA VAL A 208 -7.74 -5.82 -26.71
C VAL A 208 -7.77 -6.56 -28.05
N GLU A 209 -7.13 -6.01 -29.08
CA GLU A 209 -7.26 -6.51 -30.45
C GLU A 209 -6.29 -7.63 -30.76
N HIS A 210 -5.07 -7.61 -30.21
CA HIS A 210 -4.06 -8.63 -30.51
C HIS A 210 -4.03 -9.72 -29.43
N LEU A 211 -3.92 -9.33 -28.16
CA LEU A 211 -3.85 -10.28 -27.06
C LEU A 211 -5.21 -10.79 -26.57
N LYS A 212 -6.31 -10.19 -27.06
CA LYS A 212 -7.69 -10.60 -26.77
C LYS A 212 -8.01 -10.63 -25.28
N VAL A 213 -7.39 -9.75 -24.48
CA VAL A 213 -7.75 -9.67 -23.05
C VAL A 213 -9.15 -9.08 -22.89
N PRO A 214 -9.96 -9.56 -21.94
CA PRO A 214 -11.30 -9.03 -21.69
C PRO A 214 -11.23 -7.54 -21.33
N VAL A 215 -12.09 -6.72 -21.93
CA VAL A 215 -12.30 -5.33 -21.51
C VAL A 215 -13.28 -5.31 -20.36
N LEU A 216 -12.83 -4.82 -19.22
CA LEU A 216 -13.66 -4.69 -18.03
C LEU A 216 -14.35 -3.33 -18.03
N LYS A 217 -15.57 -3.29 -17.50
CA LYS A 217 -16.27 -2.03 -17.22
C LYS A 217 -15.53 -1.24 -16.14
N ASP A 218 -15.09 -1.95 -15.11
CA ASP A 218 -14.26 -1.48 -14.00
C ASP A 218 -13.37 -2.64 -13.53
N GLY A 219 -12.22 -2.35 -12.92
CA GLY A 219 -11.43 -3.36 -12.20
C GLY A 219 -11.74 -3.43 -10.71
N ALA A 220 -12.69 -2.62 -10.24
CA ALA A 220 -13.01 -2.42 -8.82
C ALA A 220 -14.31 -3.11 -8.36
N ASP A 221 -15.03 -3.81 -9.25
CA ASP A 221 -16.37 -4.36 -9.00
C ASP A 221 -16.41 -5.87 -8.68
N GLY A 222 -15.25 -6.44 -8.36
CA GLY A 222 -15.10 -7.83 -7.89
C GLY A 222 -14.52 -8.79 -8.93
N ASP A 223 -14.33 -8.31 -10.17
CA ASP A 223 -13.57 -9.00 -11.20
C ASP A 223 -12.51 -8.03 -11.74
N ASN A 224 -11.23 -8.41 -11.67
CA ASN A 224 -10.14 -7.56 -12.11
C ASN A 224 -9.25 -8.19 -13.19
N VAL A 225 -9.54 -9.43 -13.61
CA VAL A 225 -8.77 -10.11 -14.67
C VAL A 225 -9.22 -9.62 -16.05
N GLY A 226 -8.36 -8.84 -16.70
CA GLY A 226 -8.65 -8.15 -17.95
C GLY A 226 -8.01 -6.76 -17.97
N ILE A 227 -8.35 -5.97 -18.99
CA ILE A 227 -7.95 -4.56 -19.09
C ILE A 227 -9.03 -3.66 -18.49
N SER A 228 -8.63 -2.75 -17.61
CA SER A 228 -9.52 -1.73 -17.03
C SER A 228 -8.84 -0.36 -16.98
N TRP A 229 -9.64 0.67 -16.70
CA TRP A 229 -9.11 1.94 -16.23
C TRP A 229 -8.64 1.79 -14.78
N LEU A 230 -7.54 2.47 -14.45
CA LEU A 230 -6.96 2.55 -13.11
C LEU A 230 -7.14 3.99 -12.59
N PRO A 231 -8.15 4.23 -11.73
CA PRO A 231 -8.35 5.52 -11.08
C PRO A 231 -7.17 5.91 -10.19
N GLN A 232 -7.19 7.15 -9.73
CA GLN A 232 -6.22 7.67 -8.78
C GLN A 232 -6.89 8.40 -7.62
N ASN A 233 -6.24 8.43 -6.47
CA ASN A 233 -6.71 9.19 -5.30
C ASN A 233 -6.50 10.71 -5.46
N SER A 234 -7.05 11.32 -6.51
CA SER A 234 -7.09 12.77 -6.70
C SER A 234 -8.35 13.23 -7.45
N GLY A 235 -9.48 12.60 -7.16
CA GLY A 235 -10.75 12.93 -7.79
C GLY A 235 -11.24 14.35 -7.48
N GLY A 236 -12.12 14.86 -8.33
CA GLY A 236 -12.79 16.14 -8.18
C GLY A 236 -12.00 17.34 -8.69
N GLU A 237 -12.61 18.53 -8.55
CA GLU A 237 -12.17 19.77 -9.22
C GLU A 237 -10.77 20.27 -8.84
N CYS A 238 -10.25 19.86 -7.68
CA CYS A 238 -8.93 20.31 -7.24
C CYS A 238 -7.79 19.55 -7.93
N ALA A 239 -8.04 18.35 -8.46
CA ALA A 239 -7.04 17.46 -9.06
C ALA A 239 -5.75 17.29 -8.22
N THR A 240 -5.87 17.33 -6.89
CA THR A 240 -4.77 17.16 -5.95
C THR A 240 -4.88 15.82 -5.24
N ARG A 241 -3.75 15.21 -4.89
CA ARG A 241 -3.68 13.99 -4.08
C ARG A 241 -4.56 14.07 -2.83
N SER A 242 -5.33 13.01 -2.60
CA SER A 242 -6.18 12.75 -1.44
C SER A 242 -5.52 11.69 -0.56
N THR A 243 -4.90 12.13 0.53
CA THR A 243 -4.20 11.30 1.52
C THR A 243 -5.06 11.08 2.76
N SER A 244 -4.66 10.17 3.63
CA SER A 244 -5.35 9.95 4.91
C SER A 244 -5.27 11.18 5.82
N GLU A 245 -4.19 11.97 5.71
CA GLU A 245 -4.09 13.27 6.40
C GLU A 245 -5.16 14.23 5.89
N THR A 246 -5.28 14.41 4.57
CA THR A 246 -6.26 15.35 3.99
C THR A 246 -7.70 14.91 4.19
N ALA A 247 -7.95 13.59 4.18
CA ALA A 247 -9.28 13.00 4.21
C ALA A 247 -9.80 12.76 5.64
N TYR A 248 -8.93 12.29 6.55
CA TYR A 248 -9.33 11.85 7.89
C TYR A 248 -8.83 12.75 9.01
N PHE A 249 -7.65 13.36 8.91
CA PHE A 249 -7.15 14.19 10.02
C PHE A 249 -7.53 15.66 9.88
N ARG A 250 -7.17 16.27 8.74
CA ARG A 250 -7.32 17.72 8.51
C ARG A 250 -8.74 18.24 8.72
N PRO A 251 -9.82 17.57 8.26
CA PRO A 251 -11.18 18.08 8.43
C PRO A 251 -11.66 18.09 9.90
N VAL A 252 -10.99 17.35 10.78
CA VAL A 252 -11.39 17.15 12.19
C VAL A 252 -10.30 17.53 13.19
N SER A 253 -9.24 18.18 12.73
CA SER A 253 -8.06 18.56 13.54
C SER A 253 -8.40 19.53 14.69
N GLY A 254 -9.59 20.13 14.68
CA GLY A 254 -10.12 20.93 15.79
C GLY A 254 -10.78 20.14 16.93
N ARG A 255 -10.94 18.80 16.82
CA ARG A 255 -11.51 17.96 17.90
C ARG A 255 -10.60 17.98 19.11
N GLN A 256 -11.13 18.37 20.26
CA GLN A 256 -10.33 18.57 21.49
C GLN A 256 -9.84 17.26 22.14
N ASN A 257 -10.38 16.13 21.73
CA ASN A 257 -10.06 14.79 22.22
C ASN A 257 -9.16 13.99 21.24
N LEU A 258 -8.69 14.61 20.15
CA LEU A 258 -7.81 13.98 19.17
C LEU A 258 -6.48 14.72 19.12
N HIS A 259 -5.45 14.14 19.74
CA HIS A 259 -4.09 14.67 19.70
C HIS A 259 -3.23 13.92 18.69
N LEU A 260 -2.38 14.65 17.95
CA LEU A 260 -1.37 14.07 17.07
C LEU A 260 -0.01 14.63 17.48
N ILE A 261 0.90 13.79 17.95
CA ILE A 261 2.30 14.17 18.14
C ILE A 261 3.12 13.77 16.92
N VAL A 262 3.80 14.75 16.31
CA VAL A 262 4.66 14.56 15.14
C VAL A 262 6.13 14.52 15.54
N ARG A 263 7.00 13.97 14.69
CA ARG A 263 8.44 13.81 14.94
C ARG A 263 8.74 13.01 16.21
N HIS A 264 7.86 12.06 16.56
CA HIS A 264 7.99 11.18 17.72
C HIS A 264 7.58 9.76 17.34
N TYR A 265 8.11 8.75 18.01
CA TYR A 265 7.77 7.37 17.73
C TYR A 265 7.47 6.58 19.00
N GLY A 266 6.60 5.59 18.87
CA GLY A 266 6.38 4.58 19.90
C GLY A 266 7.55 3.59 19.90
N ALA A 267 8.22 3.46 21.04
CA ALA A 267 9.40 2.64 21.21
C ALA A 267 9.06 1.19 21.54
N ALA A 268 8.26 0.98 22.59
CA ALA A 268 7.79 -0.34 23.01
C ALA A 268 6.52 -0.19 23.86
N VAL A 269 5.56 -1.08 23.62
CA VAL A 269 4.38 -1.26 24.47
C VAL A 269 4.81 -1.94 25.78
N LYS A 270 4.19 -1.54 26.89
CA LYS A 270 4.45 -2.07 28.22
C LYS A 270 3.26 -2.85 28.73
N PHE A 271 3.56 -3.89 29.51
CA PHE A 271 2.57 -4.82 30.05
C PHE A 271 2.76 -5.05 31.54
N GLU A 272 1.66 -5.29 32.24
CA GLU A 272 1.63 -5.93 33.56
C GLU A 272 1.03 -7.33 33.36
N GLY A 273 1.87 -8.36 33.45
CA GLY A 273 1.49 -9.69 32.96
C GLY A 273 1.23 -9.64 31.45
N ASN A 274 0.01 -9.98 31.03
CA ASN A 274 -0.44 -9.92 29.63
C ASN A 274 -1.32 -8.68 29.33
N LYS A 275 -1.55 -7.80 30.30
CA LYS A 275 -2.40 -6.61 30.12
C LYS A 275 -1.57 -5.41 29.68
N THR A 276 -1.96 -4.76 28.58
CA THR A 276 -1.33 -3.50 28.14
C THR A 276 -1.57 -2.39 29.16
N VAL A 277 -0.51 -1.65 29.53
CA VAL A 277 -0.58 -0.53 30.48
C VAL A 277 -0.15 0.81 29.88
N GLY A 278 0.52 0.80 28.74
CA GLY A 278 0.94 2.02 28.05
C GLY A 278 2.07 1.79 27.06
N ILE A 279 2.69 2.88 26.63
CA ILE A 279 3.77 2.87 25.65
C ILE A 279 4.81 3.94 25.97
N ASP A 280 6.08 3.59 25.75
CA ASP A 280 7.17 4.56 25.74
C ASP A 280 7.19 5.31 24.41
N ILE A 281 7.17 6.64 24.47
CA ILE A 281 7.34 7.52 23.30
C ILE A 281 8.69 8.22 23.38
N ARG A 282 9.33 8.44 22.23
CA ARG A 282 10.62 9.14 22.12
C ARG A 282 10.58 10.21 21.03
N SER A 283 11.30 11.30 21.23
CA SER A 283 11.52 12.31 20.19
C SER A 283 12.47 11.77 19.13
N ARG A 284 12.13 12.00 17.85
CA ARG A 284 13.01 11.74 16.71
C ARG A 284 14.23 12.66 16.70
N ASP A 285 14.06 13.88 17.19
CA ASP A 285 15.09 14.93 17.09
C ASP A 285 16.07 14.90 18.26
N ASN A 286 15.63 14.32 19.38
CA ASN A 286 16.44 14.18 20.59
C ASN A 286 16.04 12.88 21.31
N SER A 287 16.80 11.80 21.11
CA SER A 287 16.49 10.48 21.67
C SER A 287 16.50 10.43 23.21
N SER A 288 17.06 11.43 23.89
CA SER A 288 16.99 11.56 25.35
C SER A 288 15.63 12.04 25.86
N GLU A 289 14.82 12.68 25.00
CA GLU A 289 13.47 13.09 25.33
C GLU A 289 12.53 11.89 25.19
N THR A 290 12.11 11.37 26.33
CA THR A 290 11.25 10.19 26.44
C THR A 290 10.09 10.46 27.37
N LYS A 291 8.98 9.75 27.17
CA LYS A 291 7.80 9.82 28.04
C LYS A 291 7.04 8.49 27.99
N PHE A 292 6.61 8.02 29.15
CA PHE A 292 5.64 6.95 29.23
C PHE A 292 4.23 7.54 29.13
N VAL A 293 3.40 6.99 28.26
CA VAL A 293 1.98 7.36 28.13
C VAL A 293 1.13 6.16 28.54
N ARG A 294 0.33 6.32 29.58
CA ARG A 294 -0.60 5.29 30.06
C ARG A 294 -1.77 5.14 29.08
N SER A 295 -2.06 3.90 28.71
CA SER A 295 -3.26 3.54 27.97
C SER A 295 -3.46 2.04 28.02
N GLU A 296 -4.69 1.60 28.29
CA GLU A 296 -5.05 0.19 28.22
C GLU A 296 -5.46 -0.25 26.80
N ASN A 297 -5.55 0.68 25.84
CA ASN A 297 -5.93 0.37 24.46
C ASN A 297 -4.94 0.97 23.46
N ILE A 298 -4.11 0.13 22.86
CA ILE A 298 -3.09 0.54 21.89
C ILE A 298 -3.39 -0.09 20.53
N VAL A 299 -3.37 0.74 19.49
CA VAL A 299 -3.53 0.34 18.10
C VAL A 299 -2.21 0.58 17.37
N LEU A 300 -1.56 -0.49 16.93
CA LEU A 300 -0.38 -0.42 16.07
C LEU A 300 -0.82 -0.24 14.62
N ALA A 301 -0.44 0.89 14.02
CA ALA A 301 -0.71 1.25 12.63
C ALA A 301 0.57 1.79 11.96
N ALA A 302 1.71 1.18 12.30
CA ALA A 302 3.04 1.64 11.92
C ALA A 302 3.50 1.07 10.57
N GLY A 303 2.68 0.23 9.93
CA GLY A 303 2.93 -0.42 8.65
C GLY A 303 3.69 -1.73 8.79
N ALA A 304 3.73 -2.51 7.71
CA ALA A 304 4.25 -3.87 7.68
C ALA A 304 5.73 -4.02 8.09
N VAL A 305 6.52 -2.95 8.13
CA VAL A 305 7.90 -3.00 8.62
C VAL A 305 7.99 -2.63 10.11
N ASN A 306 7.29 -1.60 10.55
CA ASN A 306 7.48 -1.06 11.90
C ASN A 306 6.56 -1.71 12.93
N THR A 307 5.38 -2.20 12.53
CA THR A 307 4.47 -2.94 13.43
C THR A 307 5.13 -4.19 14.02
N PRO A 308 5.73 -5.12 13.24
CA PRO A 308 6.46 -6.24 13.82
C PRO A 308 7.68 -5.81 14.65
N ARG A 309 8.38 -4.73 14.26
CA ARG A 309 9.48 -4.18 15.04
C ARG A 309 9.03 -3.77 16.44
N ILE A 310 7.93 -3.02 16.54
CA ILE A 310 7.38 -2.56 17.81
C ILE A 310 6.95 -3.77 18.65
N LEU A 311 6.28 -4.76 18.06
CA LEU A 311 5.89 -6.00 18.76
C LEU A 311 7.11 -6.73 19.34
N GLN A 312 8.17 -6.93 18.53
CA GLN A 312 9.40 -7.59 18.97
C GLN A 312 10.10 -6.82 20.10
N LEU A 313 10.21 -5.49 20.00
CA LEU A 313 10.77 -4.63 21.05
C LEU A 313 9.91 -4.58 22.33
N SER A 314 8.64 -4.99 22.22
CA SER A 314 7.70 -5.08 23.34
C SER A 314 7.65 -6.47 23.98
N GLY A 315 8.54 -7.39 23.58
CA GLY A 315 8.58 -8.76 24.10
C GLY A 315 7.56 -9.71 23.46
N ILE A 316 7.01 -9.37 22.29
CA ILE A 316 6.07 -10.22 21.54
C ILE A 316 6.74 -10.65 20.23
N GLY A 317 7.09 -11.92 20.10
CA GLY A 317 7.79 -12.45 18.93
C GLY A 317 8.34 -13.85 19.16
N ALA A 318 9.19 -14.33 18.27
CA ALA A 318 9.84 -15.63 18.43
C ALA A 318 10.78 -15.64 19.64
N GLU A 319 10.59 -16.59 20.57
CA GLU A 319 11.40 -16.72 21.80
C GLU A 319 12.91 -16.59 21.54
N LYS A 320 13.45 -17.36 20.60
CA LYS A 320 14.90 -17.34 20.29
C LYS A 320 15.41 -15.96 19.86
N LEU A 321 14.61 -15.21 19.09
CA LEU A 321 14.98 -13.86 18.67
C LEU A 321 15.05 -12.93 19.88
N LEU A 322 14.00 -12.93 20.71
CA LEU A 322 13.91 -12.05 21.88
C LEU A 322 15.02 -12.36 22.89
N SER A 323 15.25 -13.65 23.19
CA SER A 323 16.33 -14.06 24.08
C SER A 323 17.73 -13.71 23.55
N SER A 324 17.93 -13.71 22.23
CA SER A 324 19.23 -13.32 21.64
C SER A 324 19.58 -11.83 21.81
N LEU A 325 18.59 -11.01 22.16
CA LEU A 325 18.72 -9.56 22.36
C LEU A 325 18.45 -9.15 23.83
N ASP A 326 18.38 -10.13 24.74
CA ASP A 326 18.05 -9.92 26.16
C ASP A 326 16.73 -9.13 26.37
N ILE A 327 15.72 -9.41 25.54
CA ILE A 327 14.37 -8.84 25.67
C ILE A 327 13.50 -9.79 26.49
N ASP A 328 12.92 -9.29 27.57
CA ASP A 328 11.95 -10.03 28.38
C ASP A 328 10.74 -10.42 27.53
N MET A 329 10.48 -11.72 27.46
CA MET A 329 9.37 -12.25 26.67
C MET A 329 8.04 -12.08 27.41
N VAL A 330 7.08 -11.47 26.73
CA VAL A 330 5.68 -11.36 27.14
C VAL A 330 4.86 -12.49 26.53
N VAL A 331 5.00 -12.72 25.21
CA VAL A 331 4.33 -13.80 24.49
C VAL A 331 5.25 -14.35 23.41
N ASP A 332 5.43 -15.68 23.40
CA ASP A 332 6.00 -16.38 22.25
C ASP A 332 4.97 -16.40 21.11
N LEU A 333 5.29 -15.64 20.06
CA LEU A 333 4.46 -15.44 18.89
C LEU A 333 5.34 -15.37 17.64
N PRO A 334 5.85 -16.53 17.15
CA PRO A 334 6.82 -16.58 16.06
C PRO A 334 6.28 -16.07 14.71
N GLY A 335 4.97 -15.83 14.61
CA GLY A 335 4.34 -15.12 13.50
C GLY A 335 4.78 -13.67 13.34
N VAL A 336 5.22 -13.00 14.42
CA VAL A 336 5.62 -11.59 14.36
C VAL A 336 6.88 -11.41 13.54
N GLY A 337 6.73 -10.74 12.41
CA GLY A 337 7.79 -10.54 11.43
C GLY A 337 7.96 -11.68 10.44
N ALA A 338 7.32 -12.83 10.64
CA ALA A 338 7.25 -13.89 9.63
C ALA A 338 6.22 -13.54 8.55
N ASN A 339 6.01 -14.43 7.59
CA ASN A 339 5.04 -14.27 6.50
C ASN A 339 5.19 -12.95 5.71
N PHE A 340 6.37 -12.31 5.70
CA PHE A 340 6.58 -11.08 4.95
C PHE A 340 6.47 -11.35 3.45
N HIS A 341 5.71 -10.54 2.74
CA HIS A 341 5.58 -10.62 1.28
C HIS A 341 5.26 -9.25 0.70
N ASP A 342 5.50 -9.11 -0.60
CA ASP A 342 5.32 -7.91 -1.42
C ASP A 342 5.04 -8.36 -2.87
N HIS A 343 4.71 -7.45 -3.79
CA HIS A 343 4.68 -7.73 -5.22
C HIS A 343 6.08 -7.53 -5.83
N PRO A 344 6.86 -8.58 -6.11
CA PRO A 344 8.11 -8.41 -6.84
C PRO A 344 7.81 -8.03 -8.30
N ALA A 345 8.62 -7.13 -8.85
CA ALA A 345 8.33 -6.50 -10.12
C ALA A 345 9.57 -6.39 -11.01
N ILE A 346 9.34 -6.63 -12.31
CA ILE A 346 10.28 -6.30 -13.39
C ILE A 346 9.74 -5.09 -14.15
N PHE A 347 10.65 -4.29 -14.70
CA PHE A 347 10.30 -3.14 -15.52
C PHE A 347 10.79 -3.41 -16.93
N MET A 348 9.88 -3.73 -17.84
CA MET A 348 10.22 -3.87 -19.26
C MET A 348 10.43 -2.45 -19.82
N VAL A 349 11.59 -2.18 -20.40
CA VAL A 349 11.95 -0.85 -20.90
C VAL A 349 12.11 -0.91 -22.40
N TYR A 350 11.47 0.02 -23.10
CA TYR A 350 11.53 0.17 -24.55
C TYR A 350 11.97 1.59 -24.92
N ASP A 351 12.22 1.80 -26.20
CA ASP A 351 12.35 3.10 -26.88
C ASP A 351 11.33 3.15 -28.02
N PHE A 352 10.60 4.25 -28.16
CA PHE A 352 9.69 4.49 -29.28
C PHE A 352 10.36 5.38 -30.33
N THR A 353 10.86 4.74 -31.39
CA THR A 353 11.55 5.44 -32.48
C THR A 353 10.65 6.37 -33.31
N ASN A 354 9.33 6.29 -33.12
CA ASN A 354 8.35 7.15 -33.76
C ASN A 354 7.21 7.51 -32.79
N ASP A 355 7.56 8.28 -31.75
CA ASP A 355 6.63 8.86 -30.78
C ASP A 355 5.44 9.57 -31.43
N THR A 356 4.29 9.55 -30.75
CA THR A 356 3.17 10.38 -31.15
C THR A 356 3.45 11.87 -30.92
N ALA A 357 2.70 12.75 -31.58
CA ALA A 357 2.88 14.21 -31.47
C ALA A 357 2.72 14.75 -30.04
N LEU A 358 1.97 14.05 -29.19
CA LEU A 358 1.88 14.29 -27.76
C LEU A 358 2.27 13.01 -27.03
N ASN A 359 3.38 13.04 -26.31
CA ASN A 359 3.91 11.88 -25.61
C ASN A 359 4.48 12.32 -24.23
N PRO A 360 4.69 11.37 -23.31
CA PRO A 360 5.24 11.68 -21.99
C PRO A 360 6.60 12.41 -22.03
N ASN A 361 7.46 12.15 -23.03
CA ASN A 361 8.78 12.77 -23.15
C ASN A 361 8.71 14.30 -23.30
N LEU A 362 7.59 14.85 -23.79
CA LEU A 362 7.35 16.29 -23.86
C LEU A 362 7.37 17.00 -22.50
N MET A 363 7.20 16.30 -21.37
CA MET A 363 7.32 16.90 -20.05
C MET A 363 8.75 17.38 -19.74
N SER A 364 9.75 16.93 -20.50
CA SER A 364 11.13 17.46 -20.46
C SER A 364 11.33 18.72 -21.33
N ASN A 365 10.38 19.03 -22.23
CA ASN A 365 10.41 20.24 -23.05
C ASN A 365 9.87 21.43 -22.25
N GLU A 366 10.70 22.45 -22.05
CA GLU A 366 10.38 23.62 -21.22
C GLU A 366 9.10 24.36 -21.67
N THR A 367 8.87 24.48 -22.99
CA THR A 367 7.69 25.19 -23.50
C THR A 367 6.40 24.41 -23.22
N PHE A 368 6.42 23.10 -23.47
CA PHE A 368 5.27 22.24 -23.17
C PHE A 368 5.01 22.15 -21.67
N TYR A 369 6.07 21.98 -20.87
CA TYR A 369 6.00 21.96 -19.42
C TYR A 369 5.39 23.26 -18.86
N ASN A 370 5.90 24.43 -19.26
CA ASN A 370 5.40 25.71 -18.76
C ASN A 370 3.94 25.96 -19.15
N ARG A 371 3.52 25.56 -20.36
CA ARG A 371 2.12 25.66 -20.78
C ARG A 371 1.20 24.73 -19.99
N SER A 372 1.57 23.46 -19.86
CA SER A 372 0.80 22.47 -19.10
C SER A 372 0.76 22.81 -17.60
N TRP A 373 1.80 23.45 -17.08
CA TRP A 373 1.84 23.95 -15.71
C TRP A 373 0.89 25.14 -15.51
N ALA A 374 0.90 26.12 -16.42
CA ALA A 374 -0.02 27.25 -16.38
C ALA A 374 -1.49 26.81 -16.51
N GLU A 375 -1.76 25.78 -17.32
CA GLU A 375 -3.09 25.17 -17.39
C GLU A 375 -3.51 24.57 -16.04
N TYR A 376 -2.65 23.75 -15.43
CA TYR A 376 -2.94 23.14 -14.13
C TYR A 376 -3.15 24.19 -13.03
N GLN A 377 -2.34 25.25 -12.99
CA GLN A 377 -2.48 26.31 -11.99
C GLN A 377 -3.82 27.06 -12.13
N THR A 378 -4.31 27.23 -13.36
CA THR A 378 -5.51 28.02 -13.67
C THR A 378 -6.78 27.18 -13.52
N ASN A 379 -6.78 25.98 -14.11
CA ASN A 379 -7.98 25.19 -14.34
C ASN A 379 -7.98 23.86 -13.57
N ARG A 380 -6.84 23.45 -13.01
CA ARG A 380 -6.63 22.10 -12.46
C ARG A 380 -6.86 20.99 -13.50
N THR A 381 -6.48 21.26 -14.75
CA THR A 381 -6.55 20.32 -15.87
C THR A 381 -5.19 20.09 -16.52
N GLY A 382 -5.14 19.15 -17.47
CA GLY A 382 -3.98 18.91 -18.31
C GLY A 382 -2.98 17.89 -17.73
N PRO A 383 -1.79 17.77 -18.34
CA PRO A 383 -0.80 16.74 -18.04
C PRO A 383 -0.44 16.58 -16.56
N HIS A 384 -0.41 17.67 -15.79
CA HIS A 384 -0.06 17.62 -14.36
C HIS A 384 -1.10 16.89 -13.49
N THR A 385 -2.30 16.65 -14.02
CA THR A 385 -3.32 15.85 -13.35
C THR A 385 -3.06 14.35 -13.46
N HIS A 386 -2.27 13.89 -14.43
CA HIS A 386 -1.93 12.48 -14.62
C HIS A 386 -0.80 12.06 -13.67
N ALA A 387 -0.96 10.94 -12.95
CA ALA A 387 0.07 10.37 -12.09
C ALA A 387 1.04 9.46 -12.89
N TRP A 388 1.23 8.20 -12.46
CA TRP A 388 2.09 7.23 -13.14
C TRP A 388 1.46 6.60 -14.38
N GLY A 389 0.18 6.26 -14.32
CA GLY A 389 -0.58 5.61 -15.39
C GLY A 389 -1.99 5.31 -14.92
N ASN A 390 -2.91 5.16 -15.87
CA ASN A 390 -4.33 4.95 -15.58
C ASN A 390 -4.92 3.74 -16.33
N LYS A 391 -4.08 2.80 -16.75
CA LYS A 391 -4.55 1.50 -17.25
C LYS A 391 -3.74 0.38 -16.61
N ALA A 392 -4.44 -0.69 -16.30
CA ALA A 392 -3.84 -1.93 -15.81
C ALA A 392 -4.45 -3.11 -16.55
N VAL A 393 -3.65 -4.15 -16.72
CA VAL A 393 -4.09 -5.47 -17.14
C VAL A 393 -3.68 -6.45 -16.05
N PHE A 394 -4.65 -7.10 -15.41
CA PHE A 394 -4.36 -8.29 -14.61
C PHE A 394 -4.65 -9.53 -15.44
N THR A 395 -3.77 -10.53 -15.32
CA THR A 395 -3.87 -11.79 -16.05
C THR A 395 -4.04 -12.93 -15.06
N SER A 396 -4.94 -13.87 -15.36
CA SER A 396 -5.00 -15.14 -14.67
C SER A 396 -3.84 -16.04 -15.10
N LEU A 397 -3.62 -17.17 -14.40
CA LEU A 397 -2.61 -18.13 -14.86
C LEU A 397 -2.99 -18.76 -16.20
N GLN A 398 -4.29 -18.91 -16.48
CA GLN A 398 -4.85 -19.40 -17.72
C GLN A 398 -4.53 -18.45 -18.89
N ASP A 399 -4.53 -17.14 -18.64
CA ASP A 399 -4.14 -16.15 -19.65
C ASP A 399 -2.64 -16.11 -19.89
N LEU A 400 -1.86 -16.47 -18.88
CA LEU A 400 -0.41 -16.38 -18.84
C LEU A 400 0.26 -17.64 -19.43
N ASP A 401 -0.23 -18.82 -19.08
CA ASP A 401 0.25 -20.13 -19.54
C ASP A 401 -0.91 -21.13 -19.71
N PRO A 402 -1.77 -20.95 -20.73
CA PRO A 402 -3.00 -21.74 -20.92
C PRO A 402 -2.74 -23.24 -21.10
N ALA A 403 -1.54 -23.63 -21.55
CA ALA A 403 -1.18 -25.02 -21.77
C ALA A 403 -0.75 -25.73 -20.49
N ASN A 404 -0.22 -25.01 -19.50
CA ASN A 404 0.44 -25.62 -18.34
C ASN A 404 -0.16 -25.20 -16.98
N TYR A 405 -1.14 -24.29 -16.93
CA TYR A 405 -1.65 -23.74 -15.67
C TYR A 405 -2.04 -24.80 -14.63
N GLN A 406 -2.71 -25.89 -15.03
CA GLN A 406 -3.06 -26.97 -14.10
C GLN A 406 -1.81 -27.66 -13.55
N SER A 407 -0.84 -27.97 -14.41
CA SER A 407 0.40 -28.63 -14.00
C SER A 407 1.24 -27.75 -13.06
N ILE A 408 1.23 -26.43 -13.28
CA ILE A 408 1.88 -25.45 -12.40
C ILE A 408 1.19 -25.45 -11.03
N ALA A 409 -0.15 -25.35 -11.00
CA ALA A 409 -0.92 -25.38 -9.76
C ALA A 409 -0.73 -26.71 -8.99
N GLU A 410 -0.69 -27.84 -9.69
CA GLU A 410 -0.38 -29.14 -9.08
C GLU A 410 1.04 -29.21 -8.52
N ALA A 411 2.03 -28.66 -9.23
CA ALA A 411 3.42 -28.67 -8.80
C ALA A 411 3.61 -27.92 -7.48
N VAL A 412 2.89 -26.81 -7.27
CA VAL A 412 2.90 -26.06 -6.00
C VAL A 412 2.54 -26.95 -4.79
N SER A 413 1.56 -27.85 -4.95
CA SER A 413 1.14 -28.75 -3.86
C SER A 413 2.17 -29.82 -3.53
N LYS A 414 3.02 -30.19 -4.50
CA LYS A 414 4.00 -31.26 -4.39
C LYS A 414 5.37 -30.78 -3.86
N GLN A 415 5.54 -29.47 -3.68
CA GLN A 415 6.78 -28.88 -3.15
C GLN A 415 6.97 -29.19 -1.66
N GLU A 416 8.20 -29.48 -1.26
CA GLU A 416 8.61 -29.52 0.14
C GLU A 416 8.71 -28.08 0.68
N PRO A 417 7.83 -27.64 1.60
CA PRO A 417 7.69 -26.22 1.95
C PRO A 417 8.97 -25.63 2.56
N LEU A 418 9.65 -26.38 3.43
CA LEU A 418 10.86 -25.90 4.13
C LEU A 418 12.05 -25.64 3.20
N GLN A 419 12.05 -26.16 1.97
CA GLN A 419 13.10 -25.88 1.00
C GLN A 419 13.10 -24.42 0.53
N HIS A 420 11.96 -23.75 0.60
CA HIS A 420 11.76 -22.40 0.04
C HIS A 420 11.40 -21.36 1.11
N LEU A 421 11.32 -21.74 2.38
CA LEU A 421 10.94 -20.86 3.48
C LEU A 421 12.15 -20.45 4.33
N PRO A 422 12.11 -19.26 4.94
CA PRO A 422 13.14 -18.82 5.88
C PRO A 422 13.30 -19.78 7.07
N GLN A 423 14.48 -19.76 7.69
CA GLN A 423 14.85 -20.67 8.78
C GLN A 423 13.85 -20.67 9.96
N VAL A 424 13.19 -19.53 10.24
CA VAL A 424 12.18 -19.44 11.31
C VAL A 424 11.05 -20.45 11.14
N TYR A 425 10.71 -20.87 9.91
CA TYR A 425 9.68 -21.87 9.66
C TYR A 425 10.10 -23.28 10.07
N ALA A 426 11.38 -23.64 9.89
CA ALA A 426 11.91 -24.95 10.28
C ALA A 426 11.83 -25.18 11.79
N GLU A 427 11.83 -24.10 12.56
CA GLU A 427 11.81 -24.11 14.02
C GLU A 427 10.39 -24.01 14.60
N ASN A 428 9.39 -23.70 13.76
CA ASN A 428 8.03 -23.38 14.18
C ASN A 428 6.98 -24.11 13.32
N PRO A 429 6.51 -25.30 13.75
CA PRO A 429 5.53 -26.09 12.99
C PRO A 429 4.21 -25.35 12.69
N ALA A 430 3.80 -24.43 13.55
CA ALA A 430 2.61 -23.59 13.33
C ALA A 430 2.77 -22.69 12.10
N LEU A 431 3.95 -22.09 11.91
CA LEU A 431 4.24 -21.27 10.72
C LEU A 431 4.16 -22.11 9.44
N VAL A 432 4.71 -23.33 9.46
CA VAL A 432 4.64 -24.27 8.32
C VAL A 432 3.17 -24.61 8.03
N LYS A 433 2.39 -24.93 9.07
CA LYS A 433 0.97 -25.23 8.93
C LYS A 433 0.21 -24.07 8.29
N GLY A 434 0.44 -22.84 8.73
CA GLY A 434 -0.19 -21.65 8.14
C GLY A 434 0.23 -21.40 6.71
N TYR A 435 1.51 -21.53 6.39
CA TYR A 435 2.00 -21.46 5.01
C TYR A 435 1.30 -22.47 4.11
N LEU A 436 1.09 -23.71 4.58
CA LEU A 436 0.39 -24.73 3.80
C LEU A 436 -1.08 -24.36 3.54
N GLN A 437 -1.76 -23.68 4.47
CA GLN A 437 -3.10 -23.15 4.22
C GLN A 437 -3.10 -22.06 3.15
N GLN A 438 -2.18 -21.09 3.27
CA GLN A 438 -2.00 -20.05 2.25
C GLN A 438 -1.66 -20.64 0.89
N ARG A 439 -0.76 -21.63 0.84
CA ARG A 439 -0.39 -22.33 -0.40
C ARG A 439 -1.56 -23.02 -1.06
N ASN A 440 -2.46 -23.63 -0.28
CA ASN A 440 -3.69 -24.23 -0.81
C ASN A 440 -4.58 -23.16 -1.44
N VAL A 441 -4.78 -22.02 -0.78
CA VAL A 441 -5.58 -20.90 -1.31
C VAL A 441 -4.95 -20.33 -2.59
N LEU A 442 -3.63 -20.10 -2.60
CA LEU A 442 -2.91 -19.61 -3.79
C LEU A 442 -2.99 -20.60 -4.96
N ARG A 443 -2.97 -21.91 -4.69
CA ARG A 443 -3.23 -22.92 -5.73
C ARG A 443 -4.64 -22.78 -6.32
N GLU A 444 -5.66 -22.59 -5.48
CA GLU A 444 -7.02 -22.38 -5.99
C GLU A 444 -7.11 -21.09 -6.82
N HIS A 445 -6.39 -20.04 -6.44
CA HIS A 445 -6.24 -18.84 -7.28
C HIS A 445 -5.58 -19.15 -8.64
N PHE A 446 -4.52 -19.97 -8.67
CA PHE A 446 -3.89 -20.40 -9.92
C PHE A 446 -4.82 -21.22 -10.84
N LEU A 447 -5.87 -21.83 -10.28
CA LEU A 447 -6.90 -22.56 -11.02
C LEU A 447 -8.13 -21.70 -11.34
N ASN A 448 -8.19 -20.47 -10.83
CA ASN A 448 -9.33 -19.57 -10.99
C ASN A 448 -9.05 -18.53 -12.10
N PRO A 449 -9.81 -18.53 -13.21
CA PRO A 449 -9.62 -17.56 -14.29
C PRO A 449 -9.99 -16.12 -13.90
N LYS A 450 -10.55 -15.90 -12.70
CA LYS A 450 -10.90 -14.57 -12.16
C LYS A 450 -9.94 -14.10 -11.06
N ALA A 451 -8.85 -14.82 -10.80
CA ALA A 451 -7.83 -14.38 -9.86
C ALA A 451 -6.63 -13.78 -10.63
N GLY A 452 -6.33 -12.51 -10.37
CA GLY A 452 -5.16 -11.85 -10.94
C GLY A 452 -3.85 -12.43 -10.40
N ILE A 453 -2.99 -12.91 -11.30
CA ILE A 453 -1.68 -13.51 -10.96
C ILE A 453 -0.54 -12.55 -11.28
N VAL A 454 -0.63 -11.85 -12.41
CA VAL A 454 0.36 -10.85 -12.84
C VAL A 454 -0.36 -9.60 -13.32
N GLU A 455 0.19 -8.46 -12.93
CA GLU A 455 -0.22 -7.12 -13.35
C GLU A 455 0.73 -6.56 -14.41
N PHE A 456 0.16 -5.84 -15.39
CA PHE A 456 0.86 -4.98 -16.34
C PHE A 456 0.22 -3.59 -16.27
N ALA A 457 0.94 -2.60 -15.73
CA ALA A 457 0.47 -1.22 -15.65
C ALA A 457 1.04 -0.39 -16.81
N PHE A 458 0.27 0.56 -17.33
CA PHE A 458 0.74 1.45 -18.39
C PHE A 458 -0.08 2.75 -18.46
N GLY A 459 0.48 3.73 -19.18
CA GLY A 459 -0.10 5.06 -19.32
C GLY A 459 0.49 5.83 -20.49
N GLY A 460 0.95 5.14 -21.54
CA GLY A 460 1.63 5.75 -22.69
C GLY A 460 3.15 5.81 -22.58
N SER A 461 3.73 5.58 -21.39
CA SER A 461 5.19 5.47 -21.25
C SER A 461 5.75 4.23 -21.96
N GLU A 462 7.03 4.32 -22.33
CA GLU A 462 7.86 3.24 -22.89
C GLU A 462 8.28 2.19 -21.85
N THR A 463 7.99 2.44 -20.56
CA THR A 463 8.24 1.48 -19.48
C THR A 463 6.94 0.81 -19.05
N VAL A 464 6.95 -0.52 -18.98
CA VAL A 464 5.82 -1.34 -18.51
C VAL A 464 6.24 -2.04 -17.21
N PRO A 465 5.76 -1.56 -16.05
CA PRO A 465 5.86 -2.32 -14.81
C PRO A 465 5.07 -3.63 -14.92
N VAL A 466 5.71 -4.73 -14.54
CA VAL A 466 5.13 -6.07 -14.53
C VAL A 466 5.35 -6.67 -13.15
N ALA A 467 4.26 -6.87 -12.40
CA ALA A 467 4.32 -7.24 -10.99
C ALA A 467 3.61 -8.56 -10.71
N LEU A 468 4.29 -9.46 -9.98
CA LEU A 468 3.70 -10.70 -9.50
C LEU A 468 2.79 -10.41 -8.32
N GLN A 469 1.51 -10.75 -8.45
CA GLN A 469 0.47 -10.45 -7.47
C GLN A 469 0.28 -11.56 -6.43
N LYS A 470 0.71 -12.79 -6.77
CA LYS A 470 0.49 -14.01 -5.97
C LYS A 470 1.79 -14.74 -5.65
N PRO A 471 2.75 -14.10 -4.97
CA PRO A 471 4.02 -14.73 -4.63
C PRO A 471 3.80 -15.89 -3.64
N LEU A 472 4.50 -17.00 -3.88
CA LEU A 472 4.62 -18.12 -2.95
C LEU A 472 5.80 -17.96 -1.99
N SER A 473 6.80 -17.16 -2.37
CA SER A 473 7.93 -16.81 -1.50
C SER A 473 7.45 -16.07 -0.25
N ARG A 474 8.12 -16.31 0.88
CA ARG A 474 7.91 -15.59 2.14
C ARG A 474 9.24 -15.16 2.71
N GLY A 475 9.30 -13.92 3.16
CA GLY A 475 10.44 -13.32 3.84
C GLY A 475 10.23 -13.16 5.35
N THR A 476 11.08 -12.34 5.95
CA THR A 476 11.01 -11.97 7.37
C THR A 476 11.40 -10.51 7.64
N ILE A 477 10.82 -9.92 8.70
CA ILE A 477 11.24 -8.68 9.34
C ILE A 477 11.65 -8.97 10.78
N SER A 478 12.91 -8.73 11.14
CA SER A 478 13.42 -8.99 12.50
C SER A 478 14.28 -7.84 13.01
N ILE A 479 14.11 -7.46 14.26
CA ILE A 479 15.08 -6.60 14.95
C ILE A 479 16.45 -7.28 15.06
N ASN A 480 17.50 -6.48 15.04
CA ASN A 480 18.88 -6.90 15.33
C ASN A 480 19.51 -6.11 16.49
N SER A 481 18.73 -5.24 17.13
CA SER A 481 19.14 -4.46 18.29
C SER A 481 17.90 -4.06 19.10
N THR A 482 18.12 -3.62 20.33
CA THR A 482 17.09 -3.05 21.20
C THR A 482 16.88 -1.55 20.98
N ASN A 483 17.51 -0.95 19.96
CA ASN A 483 17.30 0.45 19.63
C ASN A 483 15.93 0.62 18.96
N PRO A 484 15.00 1.39 19.57
CA PRO A 484 13.67 1.54 19.03
C PRO A 484 13.55 2.58 17.91
N ASP A 485 14.62 3.30 17.58
CA ASP A 485 14.60 4.38 16.58
C ASP A 485 14.24 3.84 15.18
N PRO A 486 13.12 4.30 14.58
CA PRO A 486 12.70 3.84 13.26
C PRO A 486 13.64 4.21 12.10
N SER A 487 14.59 5.13 12.30
CA SER A 487 15.66 5.40 11.33
C SER A 487 16.64 4.23 11.19
N ILE A 488 16.68 3.34 12.18
CA ILE A 488 17.45 2.11 12.13
C ILE A 488 16.50 1.02 11.64
N ALA A 489 16.60 0.70 10.35
CA ALA A 489 15.77 -0.32 9.74
C ALA A 489 16.00 -1.68 10.42
N PRO A 490 14.94 -2.48 10.66
CA PRO A 490 15.11 -3.87 11.04
C PRO A 490 15.79 -4.65 9.90
N LEU A 491 16.21 -5.88 10.18
CA LEU A 491 16.61 -6.82 9.14
C LEU A 491 15.39 -7.15 8.29
N ILE A 492 15.41 -6.71 7.05
CA ILE A 492 14.38 -7.02 6.05
C ILE A 492 14.95 -8.04 5.09
N ASP A 493 14.37 -9.23 5.09
CA ASP A 493 14.64 -10.24 4.09
C ASP A 493 13.37 -10.48 3.29
N PHE A 494 13.35 -10.09 2.00
CA PHE A 494 12.21 -10.39 1.14
C PHE A 494 12.15 -11.88 0.78
N ASN A 495 13.31 -12.54 0.76
CA ASN A 495 13.46 -13.91 0.27
C ASN A 495 12.83 -14.08 -1.13
N THR A 496 12.96 -13.03 -1.96
CA THR A 496 12.35 -12.88 -3.29
C THR A 496 12.69 -14.06 -4.17
N ILE A 497 11.70 -14.62 -4.88
CA ILE A 497 11.83 -15.76 -5.80
C ILE A 497 12.54 -16.99 -5.21
N SER A 498 12.47 -17.17 -3.90
CA SER A 498 12.90 -18.40 -3.22
C SER A 498 12.08 -19.60 -3.65
N ASN A 499 10.78 -19.39 -3.93
CA ASN A 499 9.95 -20.39 -4.59
C ASN A 499 10.15 -20.32 -6.12
N PRO A 500 10.50 -21.44 -6.79
CA PRO A 500 10.77 -21.43 -8.23
C PRO A 500 9.54 -21.14 -9.11
N VAL A 501 8.33 -21.31 -8.58
CA VAL A 501 7.10 -20.97 -9.33
C VAL A 501 6.99 -19.46 -9.51
N ASP A 502 7.45 -18.65 -8.55
CA ASP A 502 7.45 -17.18 -8.70
C ASP A 502 8.34 -16.74 -9.87
N THR A 503 9.52 -17.37 -10.02
CA THR A 503 10.42 -17.16 -11.16
C THR A 503 9.75 -17.55 -12.48
N LEU A 504 9.09 -18.71 -12.52
CA LEU A 504 8.39 -19.19 -13.71
C LEU A 504 7.29 -18.21 -14.15
N LEU A 505 6.48 -17.72 -13.21
CA LEU A 505 5.41 -16.77 -13.50
C LEU A 505 5.95 -15.45 -14.09
N LEU A 506 7.04 -14.93 -13.52
CA LEU A 506 7.70 -13.74 -14.06
C LEU A 506 8.28 -13.98 -15.47
N ILE A 507 8.86 -15.15 -15.75
CA ILE A 507 9.33 -15.49 -17.10
C ILE A 507 8.16 -15.51 -18.10
N ARG A 508 7.03 -16.11 -17.74
CA ARG A 508 5.83 -16.10 -18.59
C ARG A 508 5.27 -14.69 -18.77
N ALA A 509 5.40 -13.84 -17.75
CA ALA A 509 5.03 -12.44 -17.84
C ALA A 509 5.91 -11.66 -18.84
N VAL A 510 7.22 -11.94 -18.91
CA VAL A 510 8.10 -11.38 -19.94
C VAL A 510 7.62 -11.74 -21.35
N ALA A 511 7.25 -13.01 -21.56
CA ALA A 511 6.73 -13.44 -22.87
C ALA A 511 5.44 -12.68 -23.24
N LYS A 512 4.52 -12.48 -22.28
CA LYS A 512 3.28 -11.72 -22.48
C LYS A 512 3.56 -10.23 -22.76
N ALA A 513 4.46 -9.60 -22.01
CA ALA A 513 4.86 -8.20 -22.24
C ALA A 513 5.49 -8.00 -23.62
N ARG A 514 6.32 -8.95 -24.07
CA ARG A 514 6.89 -8.93 -25.44
C ARG A 514 5.82 -9.10 -26.51
N ALA A 515 4.85 -9.99 -26.31
CA ALA A 515 3.73 -10.14 -27.24
C ALA A 515 2.87 -8.87 -27.31
N PHE A 516 2.69 -8.18 -26.18
CA PHE A 516 2.04 -6.87 -26.12
C PHE A 516 2.80 -5.82 -26.95
N MET A 517 4.09 -5.64 -26.69
CA MET A 517 4.91 -4.58 -27.30
C MET A 517 5.33 -4.86 -28.75
N SER A 518 5.18 -6.10 -29.23
CA SER A 518 5.40 -6.45 -30.64
C SER A 518 4.12 -6.49 -31.49
N SER A 519 2.96 -6.21 -30.88
CA SER A 519 1.67 -6.27 -31.56
C SER A 519 1.54 -5.31 -32.75
N PRO A 520 0.68 -5.61 -33.74
CA PRO A 520 0.48 -4.74 -34.91
C PRO A 520 0.10 -3.29 -34.57
N SER A 521 -0.68 -3.09 -33.49
CA SER A 521 -1.10 -1.75 -33.06
C SER A 521 0.07 -0.91 -32.52
N ILE A 522 1.12 -1.55 -31.97
CA ILE A 522 2.32 -0.86 -31.45
C ILE A 522 3.35 -0.57 -32.57
N GLN A 523 3.33 -1.32 -33.68
CA GLN A 523 4.30 -1.16 -34.78
C GLN A 523 4.50 0.29 -35.26
N PRO A 524 3.46 1.15 -35.36
CA PRO A 524 3.65 2.56 -35.74
C PRO A 524 4.51 3.37 -34.77
N LEU A 525 4.63 2.98 -33.50
CA LEU A 525 5.50 3.62 -32.51
C LEU A 525 6.97 3.21 -32.68
N GLY A 526 7.24 2.15 -33.44
CA GLY A 526 8.60 1.65 -33.68
C GLY A 526 9.30 1.21 -32.40
N ALA A 527 8.59 0.44 -31.55
CA ALA A 527 9.07 0.01 -30.25
C ALA A 527 10.31 -0.90 -30.33
N VAL A 528 11.36 -0.54 -29.59
CA VAL A 528 12.62 -1.29 -29.49
C VAL A 528 12.86 -1.67 -28.04
N GLU A 529 12.99 -2.97 -27.74
CA GLU A 529 13.26 -3.43 -26.37
C GLU A 529 14.67 -3.08 -25.92
N LEU A 530 14.80 -2.41 -24.78
CA LEU A 530 16.07 -2.08 -24.13
C LEU A 530 16.36 -3.00 -22.95
N VAL A 531 15.35 -3.28 -22.11
CA VAL A 531 15.49 -4.15 -20.92
C VAL A 531 14.37 -5.21 -20.94
N PRO A 532 14.71 -6.51 -20.83
CA PRO A 532 16.05 -7.08 -20.63
C PRO A 532 16.91 -7.10 -21.90
N GLY A 533 16.31 -6.72 -23.04
CA GLY A 533 16.96 -6.57 -24.32
C GLY A 533 16.73 -7.79 -25.23
N PRO A 534 16.79 -7.60 -26.56
CA PRO A 534 16.40 -8.61 -27.54
C PRO A 534 17.26 -9.87 -27.53
N GLY A 535 18.49 -9.81 -26.97
CA GLY A 535 19.38 -10.96 -26.83
C GLY A 535 19.03 -11.93 -25.69
N VAL A 536 18.11 -11.55 -24.81
CA VAL A 536 17.71 -12.33 -23.63
C VAL A 536 16.41 -13.08 -23.96
N SER A 537 16.49 -14.27 -24.57
CA SER A 537 15.33 -14.93 -25.18
C SER A 537 14.88 -16.21 -24.48
N SER A 538 15.81 -16.99 -23.92
CA SER A 538 15.48 -18.23 -23.21
C SER A 538 15.08 -17.99 -21.75
N ASP A 539 14.26 -18.87 -21.18
CA ASP A 539 13.85 -18.86 -19.77
C ASP A 539 15.07 -18.72 -18.83
N ALA A 540 16.16 -19.46 -19.11
CA ALA A 540 17.39 -19.41 -18.31
C ALA A 540 18.13 -18.06 -18.40
N GLN A 541 18.13 -17.41 -19.58
CA GLN A 541 18.71 -16.07 -19.73
C GLN A 541 17.87 -15.01 -19.01
N ILE A 542 16.54 -15.10 -19.12
CA ILE A 542 15.61 -14.21 -18.44
C ILE A 542 15.80 -14.33 -16.93
N GLU A 543 15.82 -15.55 -16.39
CA GLU A 543 16.08 -15.82 -14.98
C GLU A 543 17.44 -15.25 -14.53
N ALA A 544 18.50 -15.48 -15.30
CA ALA A 544 19.83 -14.98 -14.98
C ALA A 544 19.85 -13.45 -14.86
N VAL A 545 19.25 -12.74 -15.81
CA VAL A 545 19.20 -11.26 -15.80
C VAL A 545 18.29 -10.73 -14.69
N MET A 546 17.14 -11.37 -14.45
CA MET A 546 16.28 -11.05 -13.29
C MET A 546 17.06 -11.10 -11.98
N LYS A 547 17.80 -12.19 -11.74
CA LYS A 547 18.61 -12.36 -10.53
C LYS A 547 19.73 -11.34 -10.45
N GLU A 548 20.44 -11.14 -11.55
CA GLU A 548 21.66 -10.32 -11.61
C GLU A 548 21.39 -8.84 -11.39
N SER A 549 20.36 -8.26 -12.01
CA SER A 549 20.21 -6.80 -12.02
C SER A 549 18.80 -6.26 -12.20
N TRP A 550 17.88 -7.06 -12.75
CA TRP A 550 16.64 -6.51 -13.29
C TRP A 550 15.43 -6.62 -12.35
N LEU A 551 15.31 -7.70 -11.59
CA LEU A 551 14.16 -7.89 -10.69
C LEU A 551 14.29 -7.01 -9.44
N ALA A 552 13.24 -6.24 -9.17
CA ALA A 552 13.02 -5.56 -7.90
C ALA A 552 12.19 -6.46 -6.97
N SER A 553 12.60 -6.55 -5.70
CA SER A 553 11.90 -7.38 -4.70
C SER A 553 10.52 -6.84 -4.31
N SER A 554 10.17 -5.63 -4.73
CA SER A 554 9.05 -4.87 -4.18
C SER A 554 8.51 -3.86 -5.18
N LEU A 555 7.18 -3.73 -5.21
CA LEU A 555 6.43 -2.61 -5.76
C LEU A 555 5.94 -1.66 -4.64
N ASP A 556 6.59 -1.75 -3.47
CA ASP A 556 6.27 -1.07 -2.21
C ASP A 556 4.89 -1.44 -1.64
N HIS A 557 4.53 -2.73 -1.73
CA HIS A 557 3.34 -3.31 -1.13
C HIS A 557 3.67 -4.31 0.01
N PRO A 558 4.48 -3.93 1.01
CA PRO A 558 4.89 -4.84 2.08
C PRO A 558 3.68 -5.23 2.94
N ALA A 559 3.54 -6.53 3.23
CA ALA A 559 2.41 -7.09 3.96
C ALA A 559 2.77 -8.34 4.79
N GLY A 560 1.82 -8.79 5.62
CA GLY A 560 1.81 -10.13 6.23
C GLY A 560 2.58 -10.33 7.52
N THR A 561 3.32 -9.34 7.99
CA THR A 561 4.24 -9.44 9.13
C THR A 561 3.58 -9.50 10.51
N ALA A 562 2.27 -9.26 10.58
CA ALA A 562 1.43 -9.48 11.75
C ALA A 562 0.13 -10.16 11.31
N ALA A 563 0.27 -11.23 10.51
CA ALA A 563 -0.83 -11.85 9.79
C ALA A 563 -2.07 -12.15 10.64
N MET A 564 -3.23 -11.76 10.13
CA MET A 564 -4.54 -12.15 10.62
C MET A 564 -4.84 -13.58 10.16
N MET A 565 -4.64 -14.53 11.07
CA MET A 565 -4.87 -15.97 10.88
C MET A 565 -5.07 -16.63 12.25
N PRO A 566 -5.57 -17.87 12.33
CA PRO A 566 -5.56 -18.65 13.56
C PRO A 566 -4.15 -18.74 14.19
N ARG A 567 -4.07 -18.66 15.51
CA ARG A 567 -2.79 -18.72 16.25
C ARG A 567 -2.03 -20.01 15.97
N GLU A 568 -2.74 -21.14 15.87
CA GLU A 568 -2.15 -22.45 15.54
C GLU A 568 -1.63 -22.56 14.10
N TRP A 569 -1.90 -21.56 13.25
CA TRP A 569 -1.36 -21.39 11.91
C TRP A 569 -0.27 -20.31 11.88
N GLY A 570 0.22 -19.89 13.05
CA GLY A 570 1.23 -18.85 13.12
C GLY A 570 0.69 -17.43 12.94
N GLY A 571 -0.62 -17.22 13.08
CA GLY A 571 -1.20 -15.88 13.08
C GLY A 571 -0.76 -15.03 14.28
N VAL A 572 -0.75 -13.72 14.08
CA VAL A 572 -0.37 -12.73 15.10
C VAL A 572 -1.60 -12.04 15.68
N VAL A 573 -2.62 -11.79 14.85
CA VAL A 573 -3.90 -11.23 15.29
C VAL A 573 -5.06 -12.16 14.97
N ASP A 574 -6.11 -12.09 15.79
CA ASP A 574 -7.40 -12.74 15.53
C ASP A 574 -8.23 -11.97 14.49
N SER A 575 -9.42 -12.49 14.15
CA SER A 575 -10.33 -11.81 13.21
C SER A 575 -10.92 -10.50 13.76
N ASN A 576 -10.72 -10.18 15.04
CA ASN A 576 -11.01 -8.88 15.65
C ASN A 576 -9.77 -7.99 15.76
N LEU A 577 -8.68 -8.38 15.08
CA LEU A 577 -7.40 -7.70 15.02
C LEU A 577 -6.66 -7.58 16.35
N LYS A 578 -7.07 -8.34 17.37
CA LYS A 578 -6.39 -8.37 18.67
C LYS A 578 -5.14 -9.22 18.57
N VAL A 579 -4.02 -8.70 19.09
CA VAL A 579 -2.77 -9.46 19.15
C VAL A 579 -2.93 -10.63 20.12
N TYR A 580 -2.61 -11.85 19.67
CA TYR A 580 -2.79 -13.04 20.49
C TYR A 580 -1.92 -13.02 21.75
N GLY A 581 -2.51 -13.47 22.86
CA GLY A 581 -1.82 -13.64 24.14
C GLY A 581 -1.70 -12.39 25.00
N VAL A 582 -2.16 -11.23 24.51
CA VAL A 582 -2.21 -9.98 25.27
C VAL A 582 -3.59 -9.32 25.22
N GLU A 583 -3.87 -8.45 26.18
CA GLU A 583 -5.11 -7.68 26.26
C GLU A 583 -4.83 -6.21 25.97
N GLY A 584 -5.72 -5.56 25.20
CA GLY A 584 -5.63 -4.12 24.95
C GLY A 584 -4.69 -3.70 23.83
N LEU A 585 -4.31 -4.64 22.93
CA LEU A 585 -3.42 -4.38 21.81
C LEU A 585 -4.00 -4.89 20.49
N TRP A 586 -4.02 -4.03 19.47
CA TRP A 586 -4.45 -4.33 18.12
C TRP A 586 -3.37 -4.00 17.09
N ALA A 587 -3.37 -4.68 15.95
CA ALA A 587 -2.63 -4.25 14.75
C ALA A 587 -3.62 -3.93 13.63
N VAL A 588 -3.48 -2.77 13.00
CA VAL A 588 -4.42 -2.25 11.99
C VAL A 588 -3.64 -1.57 10.88
N ASP A 589 -2.96 -2.35 10.04
CA ASP A 589 -2.28 -1.89 8.83
C ASP A 589 -2.01 -3.09 7.90
N ALA A 590 -1.24 -2.89 6.82
CA ALA A 590 -0.93 -3.95 5.85
C ALA A 590 -0.21 -5.18 6.43
N SER A 591 0.39 -5.09 7.62
CA SER A 591 0.98 -6.24 8.32
C SER A 591 -0.03 -7.37 8.56
N ILE A 592 -1.32 -7.06 8.69
CA ILE A 592 -2.35 -8.05 8.99
C ILE A 592 -2.81 -8.86 7.78
N MET A 593 -2.53 -8.41 6.55
CA MET A 593 -3.00 -9.09 5.35
C MET A 593 -2.33 -10.48 5.25
N PRO A 594 -3.08 -11.59 5.36
CA PRO A 594 -2.46 -12.92 5.39
C PRO A 594 -1.83 -13.28 4.03
N ILE A 595 -2.45 -12.82 2.94
CA ILE A 595 -1.92 -12.81 1.57
C ILE A 595 -2.32 -11.50 0.88
N LEU A 596 -1.52 -11.02 -0.07
CA LEU A 596 -1.83 -9.81 -0.84
C LEU A 596 -3.01 -10.04 -1.82
N PRO A 597 -3.92 -9.06 -1.99
CA PRO A 597 -4.84 -9.04 -3.11
C PRO A 597 -4.11 -8.70 -4.41
N ALA A 598 -4.68 -9.04 -5.57
CA ALA A 598 -4.14 -8.61 -6.85
C ALA A 598 -4.50 -7.15 -7.15
N ALA A 599 -3.91 -6.22 -6.40
CA ALA A 599 -4.15 -4.79 -6.51
C ALA A 599 -3.06 -3.99 -5.80
N HIS A 600 -3.04 -2.67 -6.02
CA HIS A 600 -2.31 -1.78 -5.12
C HIS A 600 -2.99 -1.75 -3.74
N THR A 601 -2.19 -1.64 -2.69
CA THR A 601 -2.69 -1.93 -1.33
C THR A 601 -3.50 -0.79 -0.69
N GLN A 602 -3.50 0.42 -1.25
CA GLN A 602 -4.04 1.58 -0.54
C GLN A 602 -5.54 1.49 -0.26
N ALA A 603 -6.35 1.07 -1.23
CA ALA A 603 -7.80 0.93 -1.04
C ALA A 603 -8.11 -0.13 0.02
N THR A 604 -7.39 -1.25 -0.05
CA THR A 604 -7.44 -2.33 0.96
C THR A 604 -7.07 -1.85 2.35
N VAL A 605 -6.01 -1.07 2.52
CA VAL A 605 -5.62 -0.53 3.85
C VAL A 605 -6.68 0.43 4.40
N TYR A 606 -7.32 1.26 3.57
CA TYR A 606 -8.43 2.09 4.02
C TYR A 606 -9.64 1.27 4.46
N ALA A 607 -10.02 0.24 3.70
CA ALA A 607 -11.11 -0.66 4.05
C ALA A 607 -10.83 -1.41 5.37
N VAL A 608 -9.63 -1.96 5.52
CA VAL A 608 -9.16 -2.60 6.77
C VAL A 608 -9.28 -1.63 7.94
N ALA A 609 -8.86 -0.38 7.78
CA ALA A 609 -8.86 0.59 8.87
C ALA A 609 -10.27 1.05 9.26
N GLU A 610 -11.18 1.19 8.30
CA GLU A 610 -12.59 1.49 8.57
C GLU A 610 -13.32 0.33 9.27
N HIS A 611 -13.01 -0.91 8.87
CA HIS A 611 -13.53 -2.12 9.49
C HIS A 611 -13.03 -2.23 10.93
N ALA A 612 -11.70 -2.16 11.11
CA ALA A 612 -11.05 -2.19 12.41
C ALA A 612 -11.59 -1.13 13.38
N ALA A 613 -11.87 0.07 12.89
CA ALA A 613 -12.44 1.12 13.72
C ALA A 613 -13.84 0.75 14.25
N ASP A 614 -14.66 0.07 13.46
CA ASP A 614 -15.98 -0.41 13.92
C ASP A 614 -15.82 -1.58 14.90
N ILE A 615 -14.89 -2.52 14.66
CA ILE A 615 -14.52 -3.61 15.59
C ILE A 615 -14.13 -3.02 16.96
N ILE A 616 -13.17 -2.11 16.99
CA ILE A 616 -12.62 -1.54 18.24
C ILE A 616 -13.68 -0.73 19.00
N ARG A 617 -14.65 -0.13 18.30
CA ARG A 617 -15.78 0.59 18.90
C ARG A 617 -16.92 -0.32 19.35
N GLY A 618 -16.90 -1.61 18.96
CA GLY A 618 -17.98 -2.56 19.22
C GLY A 618 -19.24 -2.31 18.38
N TYR A 619 -19.09 -1.84 17.14
CA TYR A 619 -20.20 -1.54 16.23
C TYR A 619 -20.54 -2.68 15.25
N GLU A 620 -19.82 -3.79 15.33
CA GLU A 620 -20.23 -5.03 14.65
C GLU A 620 -21.24 -5.79 15.51
N GLN A 621 -22.46 -5.89 14.98
CA GLN A 621 -23.50 -6.82 15.39
C GLN A 621 -23.90 -7.68 14.20
#